data_AF-A0A066YMR3-F1
#
_entry.id   AF-A0A066YMR3-F1
#
_cell.length_a   1.000
_cell.length_b   1.000
_cell.length_c   1.000
_cell.angle_alpha   90.00
_cell.angle_beta   90.00
_cell.angle_gamma   90.00
#
_symmetry.space_group_name_H-M   'P 1'
#
loop_
_entity.id
_entity.type
_entity.pdbx_description
1 polymer ?
#
loop_
_entity_poly.entity_id
_entity_poly.type
_entity_poly.pdbx_seq_one_letter_code
_entity_poly.pdbx_strand_id
1 'polypeptide(L)'
;MILLGEIASVTVEHPLYRDLPDAPYQYKELLGAIWREPLGRHLDDGERGRTLAALLQTGSDGRALTAELVARSGLDVRDWVDRLFAVMLPPLLHFLYRYGLVFSPHGENAIIVFDQQDVPVRLAVKDFVDDVNISDRPLPELADLPDGIGEVLLRENPDYLCQFLHSGLFIGVYRYLAPLLEDQLGFPEAEFWELLRERILDCQRRFPELADRHELFDLFAPRIDRLCLNRNRLLLDGYRDRPDRPHAAVHGQVDNPLHSAAHLPAQGHRIVTPAP
;
A
#
# COMPACT_ATOMS: atom_id res chain seq x y z
N MET A 1 -6.22 4.56 -12.83
CA MET A 1 -5.19 3.64 -12.31
C MET A 1 -4.69 2.80 -13.46
N ILE A 2 -3.39 2.46 -13.46
CA ILE A 2 -2.74 1.55 -14.41
C ILE A 2 -2.44 0.25 -13.67
N LEU A 3 -2.81 -0.89 -14.23
CA LEU A 3 -2.47 -2.20 -13.70
C LEU A 3 -1.39 -2.79 -14.61
N LEU A 4 -0.18 -2.99 -14.09
CA LEU A 4 0.95 -3.51 -14.87
C LEU A 4 0.90 -5.03 -14.85
N GLY A 5 0.29 -5.64 -15.87
CA GLY A 5 -0.01 -7.07 -15.90
C GLY A 5 1.23 -7.95 -15.86
N GLU A 6 1.12 -9.07 -15.16
CA GLU A 6 2.09 -10.18 -15.22
C GLU A 6 1.64 -11.11 -16.35
N ILE A 7 2.21 -10.91 -17.53
CA ILE A 7 1.68 -11.43 -18.80
C ILE A 7 2.26 -12.79 -19.19
N ALA A 8 3.34 -13.21 -18.54
CA ALA A 8 3.91 -14.54 -18.69
C ALA A 8 4.67 -14.92 -17.42
N SER A 9 4.69 -16.22 -17.13
CA SER A 9 5.50 -16.79 -16.06
C SER A 9 6.04 -18.16 -16.46
N VAL A 10 7.15 -18.54 -15.85
CA VAL A 10 7.70 -19.90 -15.90
C VAL A 10 8.18 -20.27 -14.51
N THR A 11 7.87 -21.49 -14.07
CA THR A 11 8.36 -22.07 -12.83
C THR A 11 8.95 -23.43 -13.13
N VAL A 12 10.15 -23.69 -12.63
CA VAL A 12 10.82 -24.98 -12.75
C VAL A 12 10.76 -25.66 -11.39
N GLU A 13 9.83 -26.58 -11.25
CA GLU A 13 9.63 -27.36 -10.03
C GLU A 13 10.84 -28.30 -9.79
N HIS A 14 11.46 -28.19 -8.62
CA HIS A 14 12.61 -29.02 -8.27
C HIS A 14 12.19 -30.50 -8.05
N PRO A 15 12.83 -31.47 -8.74
CA PRO A 15 12.35 -32.86 -8.78
C PRO A 15 12.38 -33.56 -7.41
N LEU A 16 13.25 -33.14 -6.49
CA LEU A 16 13.34 -33.72 -5.15
C LEU A 16 12.54 -32.96 -4.08
N TYR A 17 12.40 -31.63 -4.21
CA TYR A 17 11.76 -30.81 -3.16
C TYR A 17 10.25 -30.76 -3.33
N ARG A 18 9.74 -30.97 -4.55
CA ARG A 18 8.31 -31.06 -4.84
C ARG A 18 7.64 -32.15 -3.98
N ASP A 19 8.29 -33.29 -3.85
CA ASP A 19 7.74 -34.47 -3.20
C ASP A 19 7.97 -34.48 -1.68
N LEU A 20 8.62 -33.44 -1.13
CA LEU A 20 8.87 -33.26 0.29
C LEU A 20 7.85 -32.26 0.87
N PRO A 21 6.84 -32.71 1.64
CA PRO A 21 5.80 -31.84 2.17
C PRO A 21 6.38 -30.69 2.98
N ASP A 22 7.33 -31.00 3.88
CA ASP A 22 7.97 -30.06 4.80
C ASP A 22 9.17 -29.32 4.18
N ALA A 23 9.42 -29.49 2.87
CA ALA A 23 10.47 -28.72 2.23
C ALA A 23 10.14 -27.22 2.34
N PRO A 24 11.11 -26.40 2.78
CA PRO A 24 10.94 -24.95 2.87
C PRO A 24 10.39 -24.37 1.56
N TYR A 25 9.42 -23.48 1.64
CA TYR A 25 8.72 -22.98 0.45
C TYR A 25 9.71 -22.35 -0.55
N GLN A 26 10.76 -21.69 -0.06
CA GLN A 26 11.79 -21.07 -0.89
C GLN A 26 12.50 -22.09 -1.80
N TYR A 27 12.61 -23.36 -1.37
CA TYR A 27 13.20 -24.42 -2.19
C TYR A 27 12.26 -24.93 -3.30
N LYS A 28 10.96 -24.65 -3.18
CA LYS A 28 9.96 -24.90 -4.23
C LYS A 28 9.91 -23.76 -5.25
N GLU A 29 10.51 -22.60 -4.93
CA GLU A 29 10.49 -21.37 -5.72
C GLU A 29 11.88 -20.97 -6.28
N LEU A 30 12.84 -21.91 -6.31
CA LEU A 30 14.25 -21.62 -6.64
C LEU A 30 14.50 -21.08 -8.05
N LEU A 31 13.71 -21.52 -9.01
CA LEU A 31 13.91 -21.19 -10.41
C LEU A 31 12.58 -20.87 -11.07
N GLY A 32 12.39 -19.58 -11.34
CA GLY A 32 11.27 -19.09 -12.11
C GLY A 32 11.57 -17.72 -12.69
N ALA A 33 10.69 -17.25 -13.56
CA ALA A 33 10.71 -15.90 -14.08
C ALA A 33 9.29 -15.44 -14.37
N ILE A 34 9.05 -14.15 -14.17
CA ILE A 34 7.79 -13.48 -14.49
C ILE A 34 8.12 -12.29 -15.40
N TRP A 35 7.32 -12.10 -16.45
CA TRP A 35 7.39 -10.93 -17.32
C TRP A 35 6.21 -10.02 -17.03
N ARG A 36 6.52 -8.77 -16.69
CA ARG A 36 5.54 -7.75 -16.38
C ARG A 36 5.50 -6.68 -17.47
N GLU A 37 4.32 -6.13 -17.71
CA GLU A 37 4.17 -4.98 -18.59
C GLU A 37 5.00 -3.79 -18.10
N PRO A 38 5.78 -3.14 -18.99
CA PRO A 38 6.56 -1.98 -18.60
C PRO A 38 5.65 -0.75 -18.50
N LEU A 39 5.88 0.07 -17.46
CA LEU A 39 5.13 1.31 -17.24
C LEU A 39 5.16 2.24 -18.47
N GLY A 40 6.29 2.31 -19.17
CA GLY A 40 6.50 3.27 -20.26
C GLY A 40 5.47 3.23 -21.39
N ARG A 41 4.77 2.09 -21.59
CA ARG A 41 3.69 1.97 -22.58
C ARG A 41 2.39 2.67 -22.18
N HIS A 42 2.26 3.05 -20.91
CA HIS A 42 1.09 3.69 -20.31
C HIS A 42 1.34 5.16 -19.96
N LEU A 43 2.51 5.70 -20.33
CA LEU A 43 2.86 7.10 -20.10
C LEU A 43 2.54 7.92 -21.35
N ASP A 44 1.92 9.07 -21.15
CA ASP A 44 1.77 10.09 -22.19
C ASP A 44 3.08 10.89 -22.35
N ASP A 45 3.21 11.62 -23.45
CA ASP A 45 4.40 12.43 -23.73
C ASP A 45 4.70 13.44 -22.61
N GLY A 46 5.88 13.28 -22.00
CA GLY A 46 6.37 14.14 -20.93
C GLY A 46 5.98 13.69 -19.51
N GLU A 47 5.16 12.65 -19.37
CA GLU A 47 4.88 12.04 -18.07
C GLU A 47 6.05 11.22 -17.52
N ARG A 48 6.09 11.09 -16.20
CA ARG A 48 7.17 10.40 -15.49
C ARG A 48 6.61 9.54 -14.36
N GLY A 49 6.99 8.26 -14.33
CA GLY A 49 6.69 7.37 -13.21
C GLY A 49 7.77 7.41 -12.14
N ARG A 50 7.39 7.48 -10.87
CA ARG A 50 8.28 7.33 -9.70
C ARG A 50 7.66 6.39 -8.68
N THR A 51 8.45 5.53 -8.05
CA THR A 51 7.94 4.67 -6.97
C THR A 51 7.41 5.54 -5.84
N LEU A 52 6.37 5.07 -5.15
CA LEU A 52 5.83 5.78 -4.00
C LEU A 52 6.88 5.93 -2.88
N ALA A 53 7.76 4.94 -2.73
CA ALA A 53 8.89 4.99 -1.80
C ALA A 53 9.87 6.14 -2.10
N ALA A 54 10.00 6.57 -3.37
CA ALA A 54 10.88 7.68 -3.72
C ALA A 54 10.44 8.99 -3.05
N LEU A 55 9.14 9.17 -2.77
CA LEU A 55 8.61 10.35 -2.10
C LEU A 55 9.11 10.51 -0.66
N LEU A 56 9.63 9.44 -0.06
CA LEU A 56 10.18 9.44 1.29
C LEU A 56 11.68 9.74 1.32
N GLN A 57 12.32 9.92 0.15
CA GLN A 57 13.76 10.10 0.06
C GLN A 57 14.17 11.55 0.31
N THR A 58 15.27 11.71 1.02
CA THR A 58 15.95 12.99 1.23
C THR A 58 17.32 12.93 0.58
N GLY A 59 17.62 13.94 -0.26
CA GLY A 59 18.91 14.07 -0.92
C GLY A 59 20.05 14.32 0.07
N SER A 60 21.28 14.17 -0.40
CA SER A 60 22.48 14.48 0.40
C SER A 60 22.61 15.97 0.77
N ASP A 61 21.84 16.83 0.09
CA ASP A 61 21.69 18.25 0.40
C ASP A 61 20.64 18.53 1.50
N GLY A 62 20.00 17.49 2.03
CA GLY A 62 18.96 17.58 3.05
C GLY A 62 17.55 17.87 2.51
N ARG A 63 17.39 18.06 1.19
CA ARG A 63 16.09 18.37 0.58
C ARG A 63 15.35 17.08 0.23
N ALA A 64 14.10 16.97 0.68
CA ALA A 64 13.22 15.86 0.33
C ALA A 64 12.84 15.91 -1.14
N LEU A 65 12.75 14.73 -1.78
CA LEU A 65 12.22 14.64 -3.15
C LEU A 65 10.82 15.25 -3.22
N THR A 66 9.95 14.96 -2.25
CA THR A 66 8.59 15.52 -2.23
C THR A 66 8.59 17.04 -2.14
N ALA A 67 9.47 17.65 -1.33
CA ALA A 67 9.58 19.11 -1.25
C ALA A 67 10.03 19.73 -2.58
N GLU A 68 10.88 19.03 -3.34
CA GLU A 68 11.24 19.44 -4.69
C GLU A 68 10.09 19.31 -5.69
N LEU A 69 9.32 18.21 -5.64
CA LEU A 69 8.18 18.01 -6.54
C LEU A 69 7.07 19.04 -6.31
N VAL A 70 6.74 19.35 -5.05
CA VAL A 70 5.78 20.40 -4.70
C VAL A 70 6.25 21.76 -5.23
N ALA A 71 7.53 22.09 -5.07
CA ALA A 71 8.06 23.36 -5.58
C ALA A 71 7.99 23.46 -7.11
N ARG A 72 8.27 22.35 -7.83
CA ARG A 72 8.23 22.30 -9.30
C ARG A 72 6.83 22.37 -9.87
N SER A 73 5.84 21.83 -9.15
CA SER A 73 4.45 21.88 -9.58
C SER A 73 3.82 23.25 -9.49
N GLY A 74 4.42 24.16 -8.72
CA GLY A 74 3.85 25.49 -8.46
C GLY A 74 2.50 25.44 -7.74
N LEU A 75 2.16 24.29 -7.15
CA LEU A 75 0.98 24.13 -6.31
C LEU A 75 1.34 24.51 -4.88
N ASP A 76 0.33 24.89 -4.10
CA ASP A 76 0.51 24.86 -2.66
C ASP A 76 0.64 23.39 -2.17
N VAL A 77 1.23 23.22 -0.98
CA VAL A 77 1.50 21.89 -0.43
C VAL A 77 0.21 21.09 -0.21
N ARG A 78 -0.87 21.75 0.20
CA ARG A 78 -2.16 21.12 0.50
C ARG A 78 -2.80 20.56 -0.76
N ASP A 79 -2.84 21.34 -1.83
CA ASP A 79 -3.34 20.96 -3.15
C ASP A 79 -2.50 19.83 -3.75
N TRP A 80 -1.18 19.87 -3.60
CA TRP A 80 -0.33 18.78 -4.09
C TRP A 80 -0.61 17.47 -3.35
N VAL A 81 -0.74 17.50 -2.03
CA VAL A 81 -1.12 16.33 -1.21
C VAL A 81 -2.53 15.86 -1.57
N ASP A 82 -3.47 16.78 -1.77
CA ASP A 82 -4.82 16.47 -2.22
C ASP A 82 -4.83 15.75 -3.57
N ARG A 83 -3.97 16.18 -4.52
CA ARG A 83 -3.77 15.48 -5.80
C ARG A 83 -3.18 14.10 -5.61
N LEU A 84 -2.19 13.92 -4.74
CA LEU A 84 -1.63 12.61 -4.41
C LEU A 84 -2.74 11.66 -3.89
N PHE A 85 -3.56 12.12 -2.96
CA PHE A 85 -4.68 11.32 -2.45
C PHE A 85 -5.75 11.05 -3.52
N ALA A 86 -6.07 12.04 -4.36
CA ALA A 86 -7.06 11.91 -5.42
C ALA A 86 -6.65 10.88 -6.49
N VAL A 87 -5.36 10.67 -6.75
CA VAL A 87 -4.90 9.65 -7.69
C VAL A 87 -4.79 8.27 -7.05
N MET A 88 -4.55 8.20 -5.74
CA MET A 88 -4.32 6.94 -5.02
C MET A 88 -5.61 6.33 -4.45
N LEU A 89 -6.39 7.09 -3.69
CA LEU A 89 -7.46 6.54 -2.85
C LEU A 89 -8.67 6.04 -3.63
N PRO A 90 -9.24 6.79 -4.61
CA PRO A 90 -10.46 6.34 -5.28
C PRO A 90 -10.35 4.93 -5.89
N PRO A 91 -9.30 4.57 -6.65
CA PRO A 91 -9.20 3.20 -7.16
C PRO A 91 -9.00 2.17 -6.05
N LEU A 92 -8.09 2.40 -5.10
CA LEU A 92 -7.82 1.44 -4.02
C LEU A 92 -9.07 1.16 -3.16
N LEU A 93 -9.78 2.22 -2.77
CA LEU A 93 -11.01 2.12 -1.98
C LEU A 93 -12.14 1.47 -2.78
N HIS A 94 -12.26 1.77 -4.08
CA HIS A 94 -13.30 1.16 -4.90
C HIS A 94 -13.08 -0.35 -5.04
N PHE A 95 -11.83 -0.82 -5.23
CA PHE A 95 -11.53 -2.25 -5.24
C PHE A 95 -11.88 -2.92 -3.89
N LEU A 96 -11.53 -2.28 -2.78
CA LEU A 96 -11.86 -2.78 -1.45
C LEU A 96 -13.37 -2.86 -1.22
N TYR A 97 -14.09 -1.74 -1.36
CA TYR A 97 -15.51 -1.69 -1.02
C TYR A 97 -16.38 -2.49 -1.99
N ARG A 98 -16.16 -2.33 -3.30
CA ARG A 98 -17.02 -2.98 -4.30
C ARG A 98 -16.70 -4.46 -4.44
N TYR A 99 -15.42 -4.81 -4.57
CA TYR A 99 -15.00 -6.16 -4.92
C TYR A 99 -14.47 -6.96 -3.73
N GLY A 100 -14.30 -6.34 -2.56
CA GLY A 100 -13.62 -7.00 -1.43
C GLY A 100 -12.20 -7.40 -1.79
N LEU A 101 -11.54 -6.65 -2.68
CA LEU A 101 -10.22 -6.92 -3.21
C LEU A 101 -9.28 -5.82 -2.76
N VAL A 102 -8.11 -6.19 -2.25
CA VAL A 102 -7.09 -5.23 -1.86
C VAL A 102 -5.76 -5.54 -2.56
N PHE A 103 -5.09 -4.48 -2.98
CA PHE A 103 -3.69 -4.54 -3.39
C PHE A 103 -2.80 -4.34 -2.16
N SER A 104 -1.50 -4.59 -2.29
CA SER A 104 -0.49 -4.17 -1.32
C SER A 104 0.20 -2.87 -1.81
N PRO A 105 -0.40 -1.67 -1.65
CA PRO A 105 0.14 -0.43 -2.21
C PRO A 105 1.26 0.17 -1.35
N HIS A 106 2.21 -0.66 -0.91
CA HIS A 106 3.39 -0.17 -0.20
C HIS A 106 4.34 0.56 -1.15
N GLY A 107 5.35 1.22 -0.59
CA GLY A 107 6.24 2.14 -1.32
C GLY A 107 6.84 1.57 -2.61
N GLU A 108 7.17 0.29 -2.64
CA GLU A 108 7.74 -0.38 -3.82
C GLU A 108 6.71 -0.78 -4.90
N ASN A 109 5.49 -1.17 -4.52
CA ASN A 109 4.50 -1.75 -5.44
C ASN A 109 3.57 -0.70 -6.06
N ALA A 110 3.52 0.49 -5.46
CA ALA A 110 2.84 1.65 -6.01
C ALA A 110 3.81 2.57 -6.74
N ILE A 111 3.42 3.03 -7.93
CA ILE A 111 4.12 4.02 -8.74
C ILE A 111 3.17 5.18 -9.00
N ILE A 112 3.63 6.40 -8.72
CA ILE A 112 2.89 7.61 -9.04
C ILE A 112 3.40 8.14 -10.38
N VAL A 113 2.47 8.35 -11.31
CA VAL A 113 2.72 9.04 -12.57
C VAL A 113 2.51 10.52 -12.36
N PHE A 114 3.48 11.30 -12.80
CA PHE A 114 3.50 12.75 -12.74
C PHE A 114 3.44 13.34 -14.14
N ASP A 115 2.78 14.47 -14.28
CA ASP A 115 2.81 15.25 -15.53
C ASP A 115 4.12 16.03 -15.70
N GLN A 116 4.18 16.88 -16.73
CA GLN A 116 5.35 17.69 -17.06
C GLN A 116 5.70 18.74 -15.99
N GLN A 117 4.75 19.05 -15.10
CA GLN A 117 4.91 19.96 -13.99
C GLN A 117 5.12 19.21 -12.67
N ASP A 118 5.37 17.90 -12.67
CA ASP A 118 5.54 17.13 -11.43
C ASP A 118 4.29 17.12 -10.51
N VAL A 119 3.08 17.25 -11.09
CA VAL A 119 1.80 17.02 -10.40
C VAL A 119 1.40 15.54 -10.48
N PRO A 120 0.99 14.88 -9.39
CA PRO A 120 0.45 13.53 -9.44
C PRO A 120 -0.81 13.45 -10.33
N VAL A 121 -0.80 12.57 -11.33
CA VAL A 121 -1.92 12.40 -12.26
C VAL A 121 -2.51 10.99 -12.30
N ARG A 122 -1.71 9.94 -12.04
CA ARG A 122 -2.21 8.56 -12.02
C ARG A 122 -1.45 7.68 -11.01
N LEU A 123 -2.14 6.70 -10.46
CA LEU A 123 -1.55 5.56 -9.77
C LEU A 123 -1.32 4.41 -10.76
N ALA A 124 -0.14 3.80 -10.73
CA ALA A 124 0.15 2.50 -11.31
C ALA A 124 0.49 1.50 -10.19
N VAL A 125 -0.01 0.28 -10.29
CA VAL A 125 0.25 -0.81 -9.31
C VAL A 125 0.86 -2.00 -10.03
N LYS A 126 1.77 -2.70 -9.35
CA LYS A 126 2.44 -3.93 -9.79
C LYS A 126 2.46 -4.97 -8.67
N ASP A 127 2.95 -6.16 -8.99
CA ASP A 127 3.04 -7.33 -8.09
C ASP A 127 1.63 -7.79 -7.68
N PHE A 128 0.97 -8.57 -8.54
CA PHE A 128 -0.41 -9.01 -8.29
C PHE A 128 -0.49 -10.43 -7.75
N VAL A 129 0.24 -11.37 -8.36
CA VAL A 129 0.17 -12.79 -8.03
C VAL A 129 0.44 -13.08 -6.55
N ASP A 130 1.37 -12.32 -5.93
CA ASP A 130 1.76 -12.53 -4.53
C ASP A 130 1.04 -11.61 -3.52
N ASP A 131 0.40 -10.54 -3.97
CA ASP A 131 0.00 -9.41 -3.10
C ASP A 131 -1.49 -9.01 -3.21
N VAL A 132 -2.25 -9.58 -4.15
CA VAL A 132 -3.71 -9.39 -4.21
C VAL A 132 -4.41 -10.35 -3.28
N ASN A 133 -5.23 -9.79 -2.39
CA ASN A 133 -6.03 -10.54 -1.43
C ASN A 133 -7.50 -10.21 -1.61
N ILE A 134 -8.38 -11.17 -1.32
CA ILE A 134 -9.83 -11.01 -1.45
C ILE A 134 -10.54 -11.31 -0.13
N SER A 135 -11.80 -10.89 -0.02
CA SER A 135 -12.59 -11.11 1.19
C SER A 135 -13.00 -12.56 1.34
N ASP A 136 -12.96 -13.05 2.58
CA ASP A 136 -13.57 -14.31 3.00
C ASP A 136 -15.12 -14.23 3.04
N ARG A 137 -15.69 -13.03 2.95
CA ARG A 137 -17.14 -12.82 2.93
C ARG A 137 -17.71 -13.11 1.55
N PRO A 138 -18.93 -13.67 1.46
CA PRO A 138 -19.57 -13.94 0.19
C PRO A 138 -20.09 -12.63 -0.42
N LEU A 139 -19.30 -12.03 -1.30
CA LEU A 139 -19.67 -10.83 -2.05
C LEU A 139 -20.12 -11.25 -3.46
N PRO A 140 -21.22 -10.72 -4.01
CA PRO A 140 -21.68 -11.06 -5.36
C PRO A 140 -20.60 -10.89 -6.43
N GLU A 141 -19.75 -9.87 -6.31
CA GLU A 141 -18.67 -9.60 -7.24
C GLU A 141 -17.56 -10.66 -7.23
N LEU A 142 -17.46 -11.48 -6.17
CA LEU A 142 -16.51 -12.58 -6.05
C LEU A 142 -17.11 -13.93 -6.48
N ALA A 143 -18.40 -13.98 -6.84
CA ALA A 143 -19.06 -15.23 -7.23
C ALA A 143 -18.59 -15.73 -8.61
N ASP A 144 -18.21 -14.81 -9.50
CA ASP A 144 -17.83 -15.11 -10.88
C ASP A 144 -16.30 -15.12 -11.09
N LEU A 145 -15.52 -15.41 -10.04
CA LEU A 145 -14.08 -15.59 -10.19
C LEU A 145 -13.78 -16.76 -11.15
N PRO A 146 -12.82 -16.61 -12.08
CA PRO A 146 -12.43 -17.70 -12.96
C PRO A 146 -11.97 -18.94 -12.18
N ASP A 147 -12.21 -20.12 -12.74
CA ASP A 147 -11.80 -21.39 -12.17
C ASP A 147 -10.30 -21.38 -11.82
N GLY A 148 -9.96 -21.89 -10.64
CA GLY A 148 -8.59 -21.95 -10.12
C GLY A 148 -8.07 -20.65 -9.49
N ILE A 149 -8.61 -19.47 -9.84
CA ILE A 149 -8.15 -18.19 -9.22
C ILE A 149 -8.53 -18.12 -7.74
N GLY A 150 -9.75 -18.53 -7.41
CA GLY A 150 -10.23 -18.52 -6.03
C GLY A 150 -9.52 -19.49 -5.08
N GLU A 151 -8.76 -20.46 -5.62
CA GLU A 151 -7.94 -21.41 -4.87
C GLU A 151 -6.53 -20.86 -4.57
N VAL A 152 -6.06 -19.93 -5.40
CA VAL A 152 -4.72 -19.32 -5.30
C VAL A 152 -4.75 -18.04 -4.48
N LEU A 153 -5.79 -17.20 -4.64
CA LEU A 153 -5.89 -15.95 -3.91
C LEU A 153 -6.17 -16.19 -2.43
N LEU A 154 -5.37 -15.56 -1.58
CA LEU A 154 -5.59 -15.60 -0.15
C LEU A 154 -6.89 -14.84 0.20
N ARG A 155 -7.70 -15.50 1.04
CA ARG A 155 -8.98 -14.98 1.54
C ARG A 155 -8.80 -14.51 2.97
N GLU A 156 -9.04 -13.24 3.19
CA GLU A 156 -8.87 -12.61 4.49
C GLU A 156 -10.18 -12.01 4.99
N ASN A 157 -10.30 -11.95 6.31
CA ASN A 157 -11.43 -11.28 6.93
C ASN A 157 -11.39 -9.76 6.61
N PRO A 158 -12.55 -9.08 6.60
CA PRO A 158 -12.63 -7.66 6.25
C PRO A 158 -11.70 -6.74 7.05
N ASP A 159 -11.55 -6.96 8.36
CA ASP A 159 -10.70 -6.14 9.22
C ASP A 159 -9.21 -6.28 8.83
N TYR A 160 -8.79 -7.49 8.47
CA TYR A 160 -7.43 -7.74 7.99
C TYR A 160 -7.20 -7.20 6.57
N LEU A 161 -8.20 -7.23 5.68
CA LEU A 161 -8.09 -6.56 4.38
C LEU A 161 -7.87 -5.04 4.53
N CYS A 162 -8.55 -4.40 5.49
CA CYS A 162 -8.30 -3.00 5.84
C CYS A 162 -6.83 -2.75 6.26
N GLN A 163 -6.15 -3.74 6.86
CA GLN A 163 -4.74 -3.62 7.24
C GLN A 163 -3.80 -3.41 6.06
N PHE A 164 -4.14 -3.82 4.84
CA PHE A 164 -3.30 -3.52 3.68
C PHE A 164 -3.23 -2.01 3.39
N LEU A 165 -4.33 -1.27 3.64
CA LEU A 165 -4.32 0.19 3.57
C LEU A 165 -3.77 0.82 4.86
N HIS A 166 -4.22 0.37 6.03
CA HIS A 166 -3.76 0.92 7.31
C HIS A 166 -2.25 0.71 7.50
N SER A 167 -1.80 -0.53 7.46
CA SER A 167 -0.40 -0.88 7.72
C SER A 167 0.48 -0.65 6.50
N GLY A 168 0.04 -1.04 5.30
CA GLY A 168 0.85 -0.94 4.07
C GLY A 168 1.04 0.49 3.57
N LEU A 169 -0.03 1.29 3.53
CA LEU A 169 -0.01 2.65 2.99
C LEU A 169 0.08 3.71 4.09
N PHE A 170 -0.86 3.72 5.04
CA PHE A 170 -0.95 4.82 6.00
C PHE A 170 0.21 4.79 7.00
N ILE A 171 0.46 3.66 7.65
CA ILE A 171 1.59 3.49 8.59
C ILE A 171 2.91 3.26 7.86
N GLY A 172 2.88 2.52 6.74
CA GLY A 172 4.07 2.12 5.99
C GLY A 172 4.68 3.25 5.17
N VAL A 173 3.87 4.20 4.70
CA VAL A 173 4.31 5.31 3.86
C VAL A 173 3.94 6.66 4.47
N TYR A 174 2.65 6.91 4.73
CA TYR A 174 2.20 8.26 5.10
C TYR A 174 2.67 8.74 6.46
N ARG A 175 2.86 7.83 7.44
CA ARG A 175 3.50 8.13 8.72
C ARG A 175 4.92 8.71 8.58
N TYR A 176 5.60 8.46 7.46
CA TYR A 176 6.90 9.05 7.16
C TYR A 176 6.77 10.30 6.28
N LEU A 177 5.79 10.31 5.37
CA LEU A 177 5.55 11.43 4.47
C LEU A 177 5.02 12.67 5.20
N ALA A 178 4.07 12.50 6.11
CA ALA A 178 3.44 13.60 6.83
C ALA A 178 4.43 14.45 7.65
N PRO A 179 5.30 13.88 8.53
CA PRO A 179 6.31 14.69 9.20
C PRO A 179 7.35 15.27 8.25
N LEU A 180 7.64 14.61 7.12
CA LEU A 180 8.57 15.17 6.11
C LEU A 180 8.00 16.44 5.47
N LEU A 181 6.70 16.48 5.20
CA LEU A 181 5.99 17.64 4.69
C LEU A 181 5.88 18.75 5.76
N GLU A 182 5.65 18.38 7.02
CA GLU A 182 5.65 19.33 8.13
C GLU A 182 7.03 19.99 8.30
N ASP A 183 8.08 19.18 8.39
CA ASP A 183 9.46 19.64 8.62
C ASP A 183 9.98 20.53 7.48
N GLN A 184 9.68 20.20 6.21
CA GLN A 184 10.29 20.88 5.06
C GLN A 184 9.38 21.91 4.37
N LEU A 185 8.06 21.78 4.50
CA LEU A 185 7.08 22.62 3.82
C LEU A 185 6.08 23.29 4.76
N GLY A 186 6.15 23.02 6.07
CA GLY A 186 5.26 23.61 7.07
C GLY A 186 3.82 23.13 6.98
N PHE A 187 3.56 21.97 6.35
CA PHE A 187 2.22 21.39 6.26
C PHE A 187 1.94 20.52 7.50
N PRO A 188 1.04 20.93 8.41
CA PRO A 188 0.88 20.26 9.70
C PRO A 188 0.47 18.79 9.55
N GLU A 189 1.02 17.91 10.39
CA GLU A 189 0.69 16.47 10.34
C GLU A 189 -0.81 16.23 10.55
N ALA A 190 -1.45 17.00 11.44
CA ALA A 190 -2.89 16.92 11.67
C ALA A 190 -3.71 17.22 10.41
N GLU A 191 -3.33 18.24 9.63
CA GLU A 191 -4.02 18.61 8.40
C GLU A 191 -3.86 17.53 7.31
N PHE A 192 -2.70 16.86 7.26
CA PHE A 192 -2.47 15.72 6.37
C PHE A 192 -3.48 14.59 6.62
N TRP A 193 -3.66 14.21 7.89
CA TRP A 193 -4.57 13.12 8.27
C TRP A 193 -6.05 13.51 8.14
N GLU A 194 -6.39 14.77 8.41
CA GLU A 194 -7.74 15.32 8.14
C GLU A 194 -8.07 15.26 6.66
N LEU A 195 -7.17 15.72 5.79
CA LEU A 195 -7.34 15.68 4.34
C LEU A 195 -7.48 14.25 3.82
N LEU A 196 -6.70 13.30 4.36
CA LEU A 196 -6.84 11.88 4.05
C LEU A 196 -8.23 11.35 4.43
N ARG A 197 -8.70 11.65 5.65
CA ARG A 197 -10.04 11.28 6.13
C ARG A 197 -11.12 11.86 5.24
N GLU A 198 -11.05 13.15 4.92
CA GLU A 198 -12.00 13.84 4.04
C GLU A 198 -12.08 13.16 2.68
N ARG A 199 -10.94 12.77 2.10
CA ARG A 199 -10.89 12.08 0.81
C ARG A 199 -11.49 10.68 0.83
N ILE A 200 -11.30 9.92 1.90
CA ILE A 200 -11.96 8.62 2.06
C ILE A 200 -13.48 8.82 2.15
N LEU A 201 -13.94 9.80 2.92
CA LEU A 201 -15.36 10.11 3.05
C LEU A 201 -15.98 10.63 1.74
N ASP A 202 -15.25 11.43 0.95
CA ASP A 202 -15.64 11.83 -0.41
C ASP A 202 -15.86 10.61 -1.31
N CYS A 203 -14.95 9.64 -1.25
CA CYS A 203 -15.08 8.40 -2.01
C CYS A 203 -16.32 7.62 -1.59
N GLN A 204 -16.60 7.51 -0.29
CA GLN A 204 -17.81 6.86 0.22
C GLN A 204 -19.09 7.60 -0.22
N ARG A 205 -19.11 8.94 -0.15
CA ARG A 205 -20.26 9.75 -0.59
C ARG A 205 -20.58 9.59 -2.07
N ARG A 206 -19.59 9.27 -2.90
CA ARG A 206 -19.78 9.05 -4.34
C ARG A 206 -20.54 7.75 -4.65
N PHE A 207 -20.51 6.76 -3.75
CA PHE A 207 -21.12 5.44 -3.93
C PHE A 207 -22.01 5.06 -2.73
N PRO A 208 -23.11 5.80 -2.47
CA PRO A 208 -23.98 5.54 -1.33
C PRO A 208 -24.61 4.14 -1.34
N GLU A 209 -24.74 3.52 -2.52
CA GLU A 209 -25.19 2.12 -2.68
C GLU A 209 -24.24 1.08 -2.07
N LEU A 210 -23.01 1.48 -1.71
CA LEU A 210 -22.03 0.64 -1.04
C LEU A 210 -21.98 0.88 0.49
N ALA A 211 -22.99 1.50 1.09
CA ALA A 211 -23.02 1.80 2.53
C ALA A 211 -22.70 0.58 3.41
N ASP A 212 -23.36 -0.56 3.18
CA ASP A 212 -23.09 -1.81 3.91
C ASP A 212 -21.63 -2.28 3.74
N ARG A 213 -21.00 -1.97 2.60
CA ARG A 213 -19.58 -2.26 2.35
C ARG A 213 -18.65 -1.30 3.06
N HIS A 214 -19.03 -0.04 3.20
CA HIS A 214 -18.28 0.93 3.98
C HIS A 214 -18.24 0.55 5.46
N GLU A 215 -19.34 0.00 5.98
CA GLU A 215 -19.42 -0.57 7.34
C GLU A 215 -18.63 -1.88 7.45
N LEU A 216 -18.71 -2.75 6.44
CA LEU A 216 -17.99 -4.02 6.43
C LEU A 216 -16.47 -3.85 6.42
N PHE A 217 -15.97 -2.85 5.69
CA PHE A 217 -14.55 -2.52 5.57
C PHE A 217 -14.25 -1.19 6.28
N ASP A 218 -14.46 -1.17 7.60
CA ASP A 218 -14.34 0.05 8.40
C ASP A 218 -12.88 0.53 8.54
N LEU A 219 -12.54 1.58 7.78
CA LEU A 219 -11.24 2.24 7.86
C LEU A 219 -11.13 3.24 9.03
N PHE A 220 -12.22 3.51 9.74
CA PHE A 220 -12.35 4.54 10.78
C PHE A 220 -12.47 3.98 12.20
N ALA A 221 -12.29 2.67 12.36
CA ALA A 221 -12.19 2.02 13.67
C ALA A 221 -11.19 2.78 14.57
N PRO A 222 -11.48 2.95 15.88
CA PRO A 222 -10.69 3.80 16.77
C PRO A 222 -9.24 3.34 16.92
N ARG A 223 -9.01 2.04 16.82
CA ARG A 223 -7.69 1.43 16.96
C ARG A 223 -7.50 0.40 15.88
N ILE A 224 -6.26 0.27 15.44
CA ILE A 224 -5.83 -0.66 14.39
C ILE A 224 -4.73 -1.56 14.93
N ASP A 225 -4.72 -2.79 14.43
CA ASP A 225 -3.72 -3.79 14.81
C ASP A 225 -2.33 -3.35 14.36
N ARG A 226 -1.33 -3.52 15.24
CA ARG A 226 0.04 -3.15 14.94
C ARG A 226 0.77 -4.32 14.28
N LEU A 227 0.87 -4.29 12.96
CA LEU A 227 1.74 -5.20 12.20
C LEU A 227 3.22 -4.88 12.49
N CYS A 228 3.91 -5.84 13.09
CA CYS A 228 5.27 -5.67 13.60
C CYS A 228 6.29 -6.42 12.72
N LEU A 229 6.62 -5.88 11.55
CA LEU A 229 7.53 -6.52 10.59
C LEU A 229 8.92 -6.83 11.20
N ASN A 230 9.47 -5.93 12.01
CA ASN A 230 10.73 -6.17 12.71
C ASN A 230 10.61 -7.30 13.74
N ARG A 231 9.43 -7.53 14.32
CA ARG A 231 9.20 -8.63 15.27
C ARG A 231 9.26 -9.99 14.59
N ASN A 232 8.72 -10.10 13.37
CA ASN A 232 8.90 -11.31 12.55
C ASN A 232 10.38 -11.61 12.39
N ARG A 233 11.13 -10.60 11.94
CA ARG A 233 12.53 -10.79 11.61
C ARG A 233 13.43 -11.03 12.81
N LEU A 234 13.20 -10.35 13.93
CA LEU A 234 14.12 -10.37 15.07
C LEU A 234 13.75 -11.41 16.14
N LEU A 235 12.46 -11.74 16.31
CA LEU A 235 12.01 -12.56 17.45
C LEU A 235 11.31 -13.85 17.03
N LEU A 236 10.51 -13.84 15.97
CA LEU A 236 9.61 -14.95 15.65
C LEU A 236 10.21 -15.87 14.58
N ASP A 237 10.34 -15.37 13.36
CA ASP A 237 10.72 -16.15 12.19
C ASP A 237 12.24 -16.19 12.00
N GLY A 238 12.93 -15.09 12.30
CA GLY A 238 14.36 -15.02 12.07
C GLY A 238 14.69 -15.19 10.59
N TYR A 239 15.67 -16.07 10.33
CA TYR A 239 16.07 -16.55 9.00
C TYR A 239 15.81 -18.06 8.87
N ARG A 240 14.81 -18.60 9.60
CA ARG A 240 14.53 -20.03 9.59
C ARG A 240 13.81 -20.43 8.30
N ASP A 241 14.21 -21.57 7.79
CA ASP A 241 13.54 -22.30 6.72
C ASP A 241 12.17 -22.82 7.22
N ARG A 242 11.10 -22.55 6.48
CA ARG A 242 9.71 -22.92 6.83
C ARG A 242 8.96 -23.46 5.60
N PRO A 243 8.08 -24.44 5.78
CA PRO A 243 7.26 -24.97 4.68
C PRO A 243 6.27 -23.96 4.13
N ASP A 244 5.89 -22.95 4.93
CA ASP A 244 4.92 -21.92 4.57
C ASP A 244 5.51 -20.50 4.65
N ARG A 245 4.93 -19.58 3.88
CA ARG A 245 5.28 -18.15 3.92
C ARG A 245 4.89 -17.54 5.28
N PRO A 246 5.74 -16.69 5.89
CA PRO A 246 5.44 -16.10 7.18
C PRO A 246 4.36 -15.01 7.06
N HIS A 247 3.42 -14.98 8.01
CA HIS A 247 2.46 -13.90 8.16
C HIS A 247 3.03 -12.77 9.04
N ALA A 248 2.64 -11.52 8.78
CA ALA A 248 3.01 -10.39 9.61
C ALA A 248 2.53 -10.57 11.06
N ALA A 249 3.43 -10.54 12.04
CA ALA A 249 3.03 -10.66 13.43
C ALA A 249 2.31 -9.42 13.91
N VAL A 250 1.14 -9.64 14.48
CA VAL A 250 0.37 -8.62 15.20
C VAL A 250 0.86 -8.56 16.63
N HIS A 251 1.18 -7.38 17.14
CA HIS A 251 1.48 -7.21 18.56
C HIS A 251 1.02 -5.86 19.10
N GLY A 252 -0.16 -5.86 19.73
CA GLY A 252 -0.81 -4.68 20.27
C GLY A 252 -1.57 -3.88 19.19
N GLN A 253 -2.11 -2.74 19.60
CA GLN A 253 -2.87 -1.84 18.74
C GLN A 253 -2.36 -0.40 18.86
N VAL A 254 -2.56 0.40 17.82
CA VAL A 254 -2.28 1.84 17.80
C VAL A 254 -3.56 2.61 17.50
N ASP A 255 -3.61 3.87 17.90
CA ASP A 255 -4.75 4.73 17.61
C ASP A 255 -4.79 5.06 16.12
N ASN A 256 -5.99 5.04 15.54
CA ASN A 256 -6.19 5.31 14.14
C ASN A 256 -6.26 6.83 13.91
N PRO A 257 -5.33 7.44 13.15
CA PRO A 257 -5.37 8.88 12.87
C PRO A 257 -6.65 9.30 12.13
N LEU A 258 -7.31 8.35 11.46
CA LEU A 258 -8.59 8.60 10.80
C LEU A 258 -9.78 8.64 11.75
N HIS A 259 -9.69 8.13 12.99
CA HIS A 259 -10.82 8.13 13.93
C HIS A 259 -11.01 9.49 14.61
N SER A 260 -9.90 10.10 15.04
CA SER A 260 -9.87 11.44 15.64
C SER A 260 -8.55 12.11 15.30
N ALA A 261 -8.57 13.01 14.32
CA ALA A 261 -7.37 13.74 13.91
C ALA A 261 -6.78 14.64 15.03
N ALA A 262 -7.60 14.92 16.06
CA ALA A 262 -7.25 15.83 17.14
C ALA A 262 -6.25 15.26 18.17
N HIS A 263 -5.95 13.96 18.17
CA HIS A 263 -5.08 13.31 19.17
C HIS A 263 -4.03 12.41 18.53
N LEU A 264 -3.23 12.97 17.61
CA LEU A 264 -2.01 12.29 17.19
C LEU A 264 -1.06 12.19 18.39
N PRO A 265 -0.54 10.99 18.73
CA PRO A 265 0.43 10.87 19.80
C PRO A 265 1.68 11.68 19.44
N ALA A 266 2.16 12.48 20.39
CA ALA A 266 3.40 13.25 20.20
C ALA A 266 4.52 12.31 19.75
N GLN A 267 5.21 12.65 18.65
CA GLN A 267 6.37 11.88 18.20
C GLN A 267 7.43 11.93 19.31
N GLY A 268 7.69 10.77 19.95
CA GLY A 268 8.82 10.64 20.86
C GLY A 268 10.12 10.92 20.11
N HIS A 269 11.15 11.44 20.80
CA HIS A 269 12.46 11.65 20.20
C HIS A 269 12.90 10.41 19.41
N ARG A 270 13.16 10.59 18.10
CA ARG A 270 13.68 9.52 17.24
C ARG A 270 14.99 9.01 17.86
N ILE A 271 14.98 7.78 18.37
CA ILE A 271 16.16 7.12 18.96
C ILE A 271 17.15 6.70 17.85
N VAL A 272 16.68 6.64 16.60
CA VAL A 272 17.48 6.25 15.44
C VAL A 272 17.79 7.50 14.63
N THR A 273 19.02 7.99 14.75
CA THR A 273 19.63 8.89 13.77
C THR A 273 19.65 8.20 12.41
N PRO A 274 19.37 8.91 11.29
CA PRO A 274 19.58 8.33 9.97
C PRO A 274 21.02 7.79 9.87
N ALA A 275 21.16 6.61 9.27
CA ALA A 275 22.47 6.05 8.99
C ALA A 275 23.29 7.05 8.15
N PRO A 276 24.61 7.16 8.41
CA PRO A 276 25.48 8.14 7.75
C PRO A 276 25.54 7.96 6.24
#